data_AF-A0AA92X3U6-F1
#
_entry.id   AF-A0AA92X3U6-F1
#
_cell.length_a   1.000
_cell.length_b   1.000
_cell.length_c   1.000
_cell.angle_alpha   90.00
_cell.angle_beta   90.00
_cell.angle_gamma   90.00
#
_symmetry.space_group_name_H-M   'P 1'
#
loop_
_entity.id
_entity.type
_entity.pdbx_description
1 polymer ?
#
loop_
_entity_poly.entity_id
_entity_poly.type
_entity_poly.pdbx_seq_one_letter_code
_entity_poly.pdbx_strand_id
1 'polypeptide(L)'
;MNKSALTLTLSLFFMAKMAISAQDCGSLKKDINTDNMGFYQALVQKSLTQKIKLNTIEVSQVLAESEWLAISAATDISDPGVLFFKNNEFIDVWGGDASPEEKNHVLKWTRGIHVPDKLAQCFFDSIVIR
;
A
#
# COMPACT_ATOMS: atom_id res chain seq x y z
N MET A 1 -1.52 66.67 24.75
CA MET A 1 -1.48 66.93 23.30
C MET A 1 -0.83 65.74 22.60
N ASN A 2 -1.57 65.17 21.66
CA ASN A 2 -1.32 63.92 20.97
C ASN A 2 -0.11 63.98 20.04
N LYS A 3 0.49 62.81 19.74
CA LYS A 3 0.51 62.24 18.37
C LYS A 3 1.06 60.81 18.39
N SER A 4 0.21 59.91 17.90
CA SER A 4 0.43 58.49 17.68
C SER A 4 1.31 58.19 16.46
N ALA A 5 1.70 56.91 16.39
CA ALA A 5 1.94 56.11 15.18
C ALA A 5 3.34 56.24 14.54
N LEU A 6 3.96 55.20 13.99
CA LEU A 6 3.37 54.12 13.21
C LEU A 6 4.31 52.90 13.23
N THR A 7 3.83 51.76 13.74
CA THR A 7 4.54 50.47 13.69
C THR A 7 4.39 49.89 12.28
N LEU A 8 5.49 49.79 11.52
CA LEU A 8 5.49 49.18 10.19
C LEU A 8 5.65 47.66 10.33
N THR A 9 4.55 46.93 10.51
CA THR A 9 4.56 45.45 10.42
C THR A 9 4.46 45.03 8.96
N LEU A 10 5.59 44.73 8.34
CA LEU A 10 5.65 44.14 7.01
C LEU A 10 5.25 42.65 7.12
N SER A 11 3.99 42.35 6.83
CA SER A 11 3.47 40.99 6.77
C SER A 11 4.16 40.20 5.66
N LEU A 12 5.13 39.34 6.02
CA LEU A 12 5.66 38.30 5.15
C LEU A 12 4.55 37.26 4.90
N PHE A 13 3.82 37.40 3.80
CA PHE A 13 3.00 36.31 3.25
C PHE A 13 3.94 35.27 2.63
N PHE A 14 4.42 34.33 3.45
CA PHE A 14 5.05 33.10 2.97
C PHE A 14 3.95 32.24 2.33
N MET A 15 3.74 32.38 1.00
CA MET A 15 3.03 31.36 0.23
C MET A 15 3.91 30.11 0.19
N ALA A 16 3.77 29.26 1.20
CA ALA A 16 4.27 27.89 1.14
C ALA A 16 3.48 27.15 0.06
N LYS A 17 4.08 26.99 -1.13
CA LYS A 17 3.60 26.03 -2.12
C LYS A 17 3.73 24.65 -1.48
N MET A 18 2.62 24.08 -1.04
CA MET A 18 2.56 22.65 -0.73
C MET A 18 2.82 21.90 -2.03
N ALA A 19 4.05 21.41 -2.20
CA ALA A 19 4.35 20.44 -3.22
C ALA A 19 3.65 19.13 -2.80
N ILE A 20 2.55 18.81 -3.47
CA ILE A 20 1.98 17.46 -3.41
C ILE A 20 2.99 16.59 -4.17
N SER A 21 3.90 15.97 -3.43
CA SER A 21 4.76 14.93 -4.01
C SER A 21 3.84 13.83 -4.52
N ALA A 22 3.91 13.51 -5.82
CA ALA A 22 3.40 12.24 -6.29
C ALA A 22 4.05 11.15 -5.40
N GLN A 23 3.24 10.31 -4.78
CA GLN A 23 3.73 9.27 -3.88
C GLN A 23 4.53 8.27 -4.73
N ASP A 24 5.86 8.20 -4.56
CA ASP A 24 6.67 7.24 -5.30
C ASP A 24 6.56 5.85 -4.66
N CYS A 25 5.73 5.01 -5.28
CA CYS A 25 5.55 3.61 -4.92
C CYS A 25 6.69 2.69 -5.37
N GLY A 26 7.61 3.18 -6.21
CA GLY A 26 8.80 2.43 -6.61
C GLY A 26 9.63 1.98 -5.41
N SER A 27 9.75 2.85 -4.41
CA SER A 27 10.47 2.56 -3.17
C SER A 27 9.90 1.41 -2.31
N LEU A 28 8.63 1.04 -2.49
CA LEU A 28 7.98 -0.05 -1.76
C LEU A 28 8.03 -1.38 -2.52
N LYS A 29 8.19 -1.34 -3.85
CA LYS A 29 8.25 -2.53 -4.68
C LYS A 29 9.49 -3.34 -4.34
N LYS A 30 9.31 -4.65 -4.18
CA LYS A 30 10.40 -5.61 -4.06
C LYS A 30 10.59 -6.33 -5.38
N ASP A 31 11.84 -6.51 -5.77
CA ASP A 31 12.19 -7.38 -6.89
C ASP A 31 11.80 -8.80 -6.53
N ILE A 32 11.15 -9.50 -7.45
CA ILE A 32 10.80 -10.91 -7.32
C ILE A 32 11.80 -11.70 -8.16
N ASN A 33 12.51 -12.63 -7.53
CA ASN A 33 13.55 -13.44 -8.17
C ASN A 33 13.58 -14.85 -7.55
N THR A 34 14.51 -15.68 -8.02
CA THR A 34 14.64 -17.08 -7.57
C THR A 34 14.92 -17.22 -6.08
N ASP A 35 15.54 -16.22 -5.45
CA ASP A 35 16.01 -16.30 -4.07
C ASP A 35 14.89 -16.00 -3.07
N ASN A 36 13.90 -15.19 -3.47
CA ASN A 36 12.80 -14.76 -2.60
C ASN A 36 11.41 -15.25 -3.01
N MET A 37 11.23 -15.76 -4.22
CA MET A 37 9.95 -16.28 -4.70
C MET A 37 9.37 -17.35 -3.77
N GLY A 38 10.18 -18.34 -3.39
CA GLY A 38 9.73 -19.45 -2.53
C GLY A 38 9.27 -18.98 -1.14
N PHE A 39 9.86 -17.91 -0.62
CA PHE A 39 9.44 -17.30 0.63
C PHE A 39 8.03 -16.70 0.51
N TYR A 40 7.78 -15.90 -0.53
CA TYR A 40 6.46 -15.29 -0.75
C TYR A 40 5.38 -16.34 -1.03
N GLN A 41 5.68 -17.34 -1.86
CA GLN A 41 4.76 -18.45 -2.11
C GLN A 41 4.43 -19.23 -0.83
N ALA A 42 5.39 -19.41 0.08
CA ALA A 42 5.16 -20.09 1.34
C ALA A 42 4.25 -19.29 2.28
N LEU A 43 4.39 -17.96 2.32
CA LEU A 43 3.47 -17.09 3.07
C LEU A 43 2.04 -17.20 2.53
N VAL A 44 1.88 -17.10 1.21
CA VAL A 44 0.57 -17.25 0.56
C VAL A 44 0.00 -18.65 0.84
N GLN A 45 0.77 -19.72 0.62
CA GLN A 45 0.32 -21.09 0.89
C GLN A 45 -0.16 -21.28 2.34
N LYS A 46 0.58 -20.74 3.33
CA LYS A 46 0.23 -20.83 4.76
C LYS A 46 -1.09 -20.13 5.09
N SER A 47 -1.45 -19.07 4.35
CA SER A 47 -2.70 -18.33 4.56
C SER A 47 -3.95 -19.04 4.02
N LEU A 48 -3.77 -20.05 3.16
CA LEU A 48 -4.87 -20.73 2.49
C LEU A 48 -5.32 -21.97 3.28
N THR A 49 -6.63 -22.16 3.37
CA THR A 49 -7.22 -23.35 4.01
C THR A 49 -7.08 -24.60 3.14
N GLN A 50 -7.00 -24.41 1.83
CA GLN A 50 -6.87 -25.48 0.85
C GLN A 50 -5.39 -25.83 0.62
N LYS A 51 -5.12 -27.11 0.41
CA LYS A 51 -3.76 -27.58 0.10
C LYS A 51 -3.44 -27.33 -1.37
N ILE A 52 -2.80 -26.19 -1.65
CA ILE A 52 -2.28 -25.83 -2.97
C ILE A 52 -0.79 -26.18 -3.06
N LYS A 53 -0.30 -26.52 -4.26
CA LYS A 53 1.14 -26.74 -4.49
C LYS A 53 1.86 -25.40 -4.56
N LEU A 54 3.03 -25.30 -3.92
CA LEU A 54 3.79 -24.05 -3.85
C LEU A 54 4.07 -23.43 -5.24
N ASN A 55 4.40 -24.27 -6.22
CA ASN A 55 4.77 -23.85 -7.57
C ASN A 55 3.58 -23.46 -8.48
N THR A 56 2.33 -23.63 -8.02
CA THR A 56 1.14 -23.14 -8.73
C THR A 56 0.68 -21.78 -8.21
N ILE A 57 1.34 -21.24 -7.18
CA ILE A 57 1.09 -19.89 -6.67
C ILE A 57 1.93 -18.91 -7.49
N GLU A 58 1.26 -18.05 -8.24
CA GLU A 58 1.89 -16.98 -9.00
C GLU A 58 1.97 -15.73 -8.12
N VAL A 59 3.17 -15.20 -7.88
CA VAL A 59 3.36 -13.92 -7.19
C VAL A 59 3.76 -12.87 -8.23
N SER A 60 2.90 -11.88 -8.44
CA SER A 60 3.07 -10.87 -9.49
C SER A 60 3.63 -9.55 -8.97
N GLN A 61 3.42 -9.24 -7.69
CA GLN A 61 3.95 -8.04 -7.06
C GLN A 61 4.11 -8.24 -5.55
N VAL A 62 5.14 -7.62 -5.00
CA VAL A 62 5.30 -7.46 -3.56
C VAL A 62 5.59 -6.00 -3.24
N LEU A 63 4.76 -5.42 -2.37
CA LEU A 63 5.00 -4.12 -1.73
C LEU A 63 5.40 -4.37 -0.28
N ALA A 64 6.43 -3.67 0.22
CA ALA A 64 6.87 -3.82 1.60
C ALA A 64 7.16 -2.47 2.26
N GLU A 65 6.70 -2.31 3.49
CA GLU A 65 6.98 -1.15 4.33
C GLU A 65 7.10 -1.58 5.79
N SER A 66 8.27 -1.33 6.39
CA SER A 66 8.58 -1.79 7.76
C SER A 66 8.34 -3.30 7.95
N GLU A 67 7.45 -3.69 8.84
CA GLU A 67 7.06 -5.08 9.14
C GLU A 67 5.95 -5.64 8.23
N TRP A 68 5.47 -4.84 7.26
CA TRP A 68 4.36 -5.20 6.39
C TRP A 68 4.80 -5.70 5.02
N LEU A 69 4.07 -6.69 4.52
CA LEU A 69 4.09 -7.14 3.13
C LEU A 69 2.66 -7.12 2.57
N ALA A 70 2.50 -6.60 1.35
CA ALA A 70 1.32 -6.81 0.53
C ALA A 70 1.76 -7.60 -0.71
N ILE A 71 1.23 -8.83 -0.85
CA ILE A 71 1.64 -9.79 -1.87
C ILE A 71 0.47 -9.99 -2.83
N SER A 72 0.61 -9.52 -4.06
CA SER A 72 -0.32 -9.81 -5.14
C SER A 72 -0.05 -11.22 -5.66
N ALA A 73 -1.02 -12.11 -5.49
CA ALA A 73 -0.87 -13.50 -5.89
C ALA A 73 -2.14 -14.07 -6.51
N ALA A 74 -1.95 -15.06 -7.39
CA ALA A 74 -2.99 -15.87 -7.97
C ALA A 74 -2.71 -17.36 -7.70
N THR A 75 -3.78 -18.16 -7.68
CA THR A 75 -3.68 -19.62 -7.53
C THR A 75 -4.50 -20.29 -8.63
N ASP A 76 -4.34 -21.60 -8.79
CA ASP A 76 -5.09 -22.41 -9.74
C ASP A 76 -6.57 -22.60 -9.37
N ILE A 77 -6.97 -22.17 -8.17
CA ILE A 77 -8.31 -22.39 -7.61
C ILE A 77 -9.01 -21.10 -7.14
N SER A 78 -8.33 -19.95 -7.22
CA SER A 78 -8.86 -18.67 -6.75
C SER A 78 -8.47 -17.54 -7.68
N ASP A 79 -9.35 -16.55 -7.79
CA ASP A 79 -9.03 -15.30 -8.46
C ASP A 79 -7.84 -14.59 -7.77
N PRO A 80 -7.13 -13.72 -8.51
CA PRO A 80 -6.04 -12.93 -7.94
C PRO A 80 -6.49 -12.06 -6.76
N GLY A 81 -5.62 -11.95 -5.76
CA GLY A 81 -5.84 -11.09 -4.61
C GLY A 81 -4.55 -10.52 -4.07
N VAL A 82 -4.67 -9.52 -3.20
CA VAL A 82 -3.55 -8.93 -2.47
C VAL A 82 -3.65 -9.34 -1.01
N LEU A 83 -2.72 -10.20 -0.60
CA LEU A 83 -2.65 -10.73 0.75
C LEU A 83 -1.73 -9.85 1.61
N PHE A 84 -2.23 -9.44 2.77
CA PHE A 84 -1.50 -8.59 3.71
C PHE A 84 -0.91 -9.42 4.84
N PHE A 85 0.37 -9.21 5.11
CA PHE A 85 1.10 -9.85 6.18
C PHE A 85 1.78 -8.81 7.07
N LYS A 86 1.82 -9.09 8.36
CA LYS A 86 2.58 -8.32 9.36
C LYS A 86 3.48 -9.27 10.12
N ASN A 87 4.79 -9.02 10.13
CA ASN A 87 5.78 -9.95 10.71
C ASN A 87 5.62 -11.38 10.17
N ASN A 88 5.35 -11.51 8.87
CA ASN A 88 5.11 -12.79 8.17
C ASN A 88 3.86 -13.56 8.61
N GLU A 89 2.98 -12.98 9.44
CA GLU A 89 1.68 -13.55 9.76
C GLU A 89 0.59 -12.93 8.90
N PHE A 90 -0.33 -13.76 8.41
CA PHE A 90 -1.45 -13.34 7.58
C PHE A 90 -2.43 -12.48 8.39
N ILE A 91 -2.82 -11.34 7.82
CA ILE A 91 -3.73 -10.39 8.46
C ILE A 91 -5.09 -10.41 7.76
N ASP A 92 -5.12 -10.12 6.47
CA ASP A 92 -6.34 -10.08 5.68
C ASP A 92 -6.01 -10.10 4.17
N VAL A 93 -7.02 -10.24 3.32
CA VAL A 93 -6.89 -10.26 1.87
C VAL A 93 -7.88 -9.30 1.21
N TRP A 94 -7.41 -8.55 0.21
CA TRP A 94 -8.28 -7.84 -0.71
C TRP A 94 -8.41 -8.62 -2.01
N GLY A 95 -9.64 -8.87 -2.44
CA GLY A 95 -9.94 -9.55 -3.70
C GLY A 95 -10.41 -8.59 -4.77
N GLY A 96 -9.91 -8.77 -6.00
CA GLY A 96 -10.31 -7.99 -7.16
C GLY A 96 -9.70 -6.59 -7.24
N ASP A 97 -9.95 -5.97 -8.40
CA ASP A 97 -9.57 -4.59 -8.67
C ASP A 97 -10.55 -3.61 -8.00
N ALA A 98 -10.14 -2.34 -7.89
CA ALA A 98 -10.97 -1.27 -7.36
C ALA A 98 -11.25 -0.22 -8.44
N SER A 99 -12.41 0.42 -8.40
CA SER A 99 -12.65 1.62 -9.19
C SER A 99 -12.09 2.88 -8.50
N PRO A 100 -11.84 3.98 -9.23
CA PRO A 100 -11.32 5.22 -8.64
C PRO A 100 -12.17 5.77 -7.48
N GLU A 101 -13.49 5.64 -7.55
CA GLU A 101 -14.43 6.07 -6.51
C GLU A 101 -14.34 5.24 -5.21
N GLU A 102 -13.80 4.02 -5.28
CA GLU A 102 -13.60 3.16 -4.12
C GLU A 102 -12.38 3.53 -3.28
N LYS A 103 -11.56 4.50 -3.72
CA LYS A 103 -10.34 4.90 -3.00
C LYS A 103 -10.53 5.07 -1.50
N ASN A 104 -11.56 5.80 -1.09
CA ASN A 104 -11.81 6.05 0.33
C ASN A 104 -12.25 4.78 1.08
N HIS A 105 -12.94 3.87 0.42
CA HIS A 105 -13.31 2.58 0.98
C HIS A 105 -12.07 1.71 1.19
N VAL A 106 -11.24 1.55 0.16
CA VAL A 106 -10.00 0.77 0.22
C VAL A 106 -9.07 1.32 1.31
N LEU A 107 -8.84 2.63 1.33
CA LEU A 107 -8.00 3.27 2.34
C LEU A 107 -8.58 3.20 3.76
N LYS A 108 -9.92 3.08 3.90
CA LYS A 108 -10.55 2.87 5.21
C LYS A 108 -10.38 1.42 5.67
N TRP A 109 -10.51 0.46 4.76
CA TRP A 109 -10.29 -0.95 5.06
C TRP A 109 -8.83 -1.22 5.48
N THR A 110 -7.85 -0.72 4.72
CA THR A 110 -6.42 -0.89 5.05
C THR A 110 -6.05 -0.31 6.41
N ARG A 111 -6.61 0.87 6.77
CA ARG A 111 -6.47 1.44 8.12
C ARG A 111 -7.12 0.59 9.20
N GLY A 112 -8.24 -0.08 8.89
CA GLY A 112 -8.92 -1.00 9.78
C GLY A 112 -8.06 -2.20 10.18
N ILE A 113 -7.19 -2.66 9.27
CA ILE A 113 -6.20 -3.71 9.54
C ILE A 113 -4.81 -3.14 9.90
N HIS A 114 -4.68 -1.82 10.06
CA HIS A 114 -3.46 -1.11 10.48
C HIS A 114 -2.29 -1.11 9.49
N VAL A 115 -2.54 -1.21 8.18
CA VAL A 115 -1.51 -1.00 7.15
C VAL A 115 -0.99 0.45 7.21
N PRO A 116 0.33 0.70 7.05
CA PRO A 116 0.89 2.04 6.92
C PRO A 116 0.27 2.82 5.76
N ASP A 117 0.05 4.12 5.94
CA ASP A 117 -0.66 4.95 4.95
C ASP A 117 0.02 4.97 3.57
N LYS A 118 1.36 4.95 3.53
CA LYS A 118 2.12 4.93 2.27
C LYS A 118 1.91 3.60 1.53
N LEU A 119 2.02 2.46 2.22
CA LEU A 119 1.70 1.15 1.67
C LEU A 119 0.24 1.06 1.22
N ALA A 120 -0.71 1.57 2.01
CA ALA A 120 -2.13 1.60 1.65
C ALA A 120 -2.39 2.37 0.35
N GLN A 121 -1.77 3.54 0.18
CA GLN A 121 -1.90 4.33 -1.04
C GLN A 121 -1.29 3.61 -2.25
N CYS A 122 -0.11 3.01 -2.10
CA CYS A 122 0.55 2.30 -3.18
C CYS A 122 -0.15 1.00 -3.58
N PHE A 123 -0.75 0.32 -2.61
CA PHE A 123 -1.64 -0.81 -2.86
C PHE A 123 -2.85 -0.36 -3.67
N PHE A 124 -3.55 0.71 -3.29
CA PHE A 124 -4.68 1.22 -4.07
C PHE A 124 -4.25 1.53 -5.51
N ASP A 125 -3.12 2.21 -5.70
CA ASP A 125 -2.59 2.53 -7.02
C ASP A 125 -2.22 1.28 -7.86
N SER A 126 -2.01 0.13 -7.22
CA SER A 126 -1.75 -1.16 -7.88
C SER A 126 -2.99 -1.92 -8.31
N ILE A 127 -4.15 -1.67 -7.70
CA ILE A 127 -5.40 -2.38 -7.97
C ILE A 127 -6.46 -1.51 -8.65
N VAL A 128 -6.21 -0.20 -8.77
CA VAL A 128 -7.20 0.71 -9.37
C VAL A 128 -7.28 0.53 -10.89
N ILE A 129 -8.50 0.31 -11.39
CA ILE A 129 -8.80 0.28 -12.83
C ILE A 129 -8.66 1.70 -13.39
N ARG A 130 -7.97 1.82 -14.52
CA ARG A 130 -7.68 3.11 -15.18
C ARG A 130 -8.52 3.32 -16.43
#